data_AF-A0A7S1F1K5-F1
#
_entry.id   AF-A0A7S1F1K5-F1
#
_cell.length_a   1.000
_cell.length_b   1.000
_cell.length_c   1.000
_cell.angle_alpha   90.00
_cell.angle_beta   90.00
_cell.angle_gamma   90.00
#
_symmetry.space_group_name_H-M   'P 1'
#
loop_
_entity.id
_entity.type
_entity.pdbx_description
1 polymer ?
#
loop_
_entity_poly.entity_id
_entity_poly.type
_entity_poly.pdbx_seq_one_letter_code
_entity_poly.pdbx_strand_id
1 'polypeptide(L)'
;MTPQSDAVPWQTQRRIANVLNHITDSRKSPCEFLQPSACSAAWGDIEEVASFRSHSADFFDTKPEVLFDPKRFAEVQRPLLAASTLPAEVYSSRTWFMRELERIFMPSWTIVGRVDELKGPGAYLTVDTVWGGPAAVVKGKDGTLRAFANVCAHRGAKILQEQKGKAPGLGLICPYHAWTYDYTGQLIIAPGMDKTTAFDPASVRLRRVCLETFHGFIFISHSEAAKPLAESLGDLPEKLSTWFGPDGVAKDMVCVGRRSYDVPCNWKFVFENTCETYHTSVVHKASLGPMKATPMEPHVGDWDGVRVPTKRSVVPLPTDFEGDEAPLPTFTNQTVFTNLFPSLQINVTFDCLWWMSTMPTSETTSRIEMGFCFPAATTKLDTFPSRLERYLHRWHVAVTEDNDISCNQQRGVQSVFSEAWAILSARVRNPQLQQLVVVKGFGQPARCQGLPGHRRSPQHR
;
A
#
# COMPACT_ATOMS: atom_id res chain seq x y z
N MET A 1 -37.19 -6.09 45.03
CA MET A 1 -37.28 -7.56 45.11
C MET A 1 -36.76 -8.11 43.80
N THR A 2 -35.80 -9.02 43.91
CA THR A 2 -34.96 -9.65 42.89
C THR A 2 -35.67 -10.05 41.58
N PRO A 3 -35.10 -9.74 40.40
CA PRO A 3 -35.36 -10.48 39.18
C PRO A 3 -34.42 -11.69 39.08
N GLN A 4 -34.98 -12.80 38.59
CA GLN A 4 -34.35 -14.09 38.36
C GLN A 4 -33.18 -14.02 37.37
N SER A 5 -32.18 -14.86 37.63
CA SER A 5 -31.06 -15.14 36.74
C SER A 5 -31.44 -16.28 35.78
N ASP A 6 -31.38 -16.01 34.48
CA ASP A 6 -31.37 -17.06 33.46
C ASP A 6 -29.92 -17.44 33.18
N ALA A 7 -29.49 -18.56 33.78
CA ALA A 7 -28.21 -19.17 33.51
C ALA A 7 -28.19 -19.79 32.11
N VAL A 8 -27.13 -19.50 31.35
CA VAL A 8 -26.88 -20.11 30.03
C VAL A 8 -26.63 -21.62 30.20
N PRO A 9 -27.21 -22.50 29.36
CA PRO A 9 -27.04 -23.95 29.48
C PRO A 9 -25.58 -24.40 29.35
N TRP A 10 -25.17 -25.37 30.19
CA TRP A 10 -23.81 -25.95 30.28
C TRP A 10 -23.21 -26.43 28.95
N GLN A 11 -24.05 -26.81 27.97
CA GLN A 11 -23.60 -27.21 26.63
C GLN A 11 -23.03 -26.05 25.78
N THR A 12 -23.41 -24.79 26.08
CA THR A 12 -22.92 -23.60 25.38
C THR A 12 -21.56 -23.15 25.91
N GLN A 13 -21.26 -23.35 27.21
CA GLN A 13 -19.94 -23.07 27.78
C GLN A 13 -18.85 -24.03 27.28
N ARG A 14 -19.21 -25.29 26.94
CA ARG A 14 -18.25 -26.29 26.45
C ARG A 14 -17.84 -26.10 24.98
N ARG A 15 -18.67 -25.44 24.17
CA ARG A 15 -18.31 -25.05 22.79
C ARG A 15 -17.37 -23.84 22.75
N ILE A 16 -17.45 -22.94 23.73
CA ILE A 16 -16.55 -21.77 23.85
C ILE A 16 -15.15 -22.19 24.35
N ALA A 17 -15.04 -23.19 25.23
CA ALA A 17 -13.74 -23.69 25.70
C ALA A 17 -12.97 -24.51 24.64
N ASN A 18 -13.65 -25.24 23.75
CA ASN A 18 -12.99 -26.03 22.71
C ASN A 18 -12.50 -25.20 21.51
N VAL A 19 -13.12 -24.04 21.24
CA VAL A 19 -12.64 -23.10 20.21
C VAL A 19 -11.41 -22.32 20.71
N LEU A 20 -11.30 -22.08 22.02
CA LEU A 20 -10.16 -21.36 22.61
C LEU A 20 -8.91 -22.22 22.81
N ASN A 21 -9.01 -23.55 22.90
CA ASN A 21 -7.84 -24.44 22.99
C ASN A 21 -7.24 -24.85 21.63
N HIS A 22 -7.84 -24.45 20.50
CA HIS A 22 -7.28 -24.71 19.16
C HIS A 22 -6.49 -23.53 18.58
N ILE A 23 -6.43 -22.40 19.30
CA ILE A 23 -5.74 -21.18 18.87
C ILE A 23 -4.40 -20.96 19.62
N THR A 24 -4.07 -21.79 20.62
CA THR A 24 -2.84 -21.64 21.40
C THR A 24 -2.08 -22.96 21.60
N ASP A 25 -1.56 -23.57 20.53
CA ASP A 25 -0.32 -24.37 20.64
C ASP A 25 0.37 -24.52 19.27
N SER A 26 1.02 -23.47 18.81
CA SER A 26 1.93 -23.52 17.67
C SER A 26 3.32 -23.98 18.14
N ARG A 27 3.47 -25.24 18.57
CA ARG A 27 4.78 -25.88 18.77
C ARG A 27 4.65 -27.40 18.95
N LYS A 28 4.60 -28.17 17.85
CA LYS A 28 5.20 -29.51 17.70
C LYS A 28 5.00 -30.08 16.28
N SER A 29 6.06 -30.67 15.73
CA SER A 29 6.09 -31.34 14.43
C SER A 29 5.28 -32.64 14.44
N PRO A 30 4.64 -33.05 13.33
CA PRO A 30 4.00 -34.35 13.25
C PRO A 30 4.98 -35.37 12.67
N CYS A 31 5.79 -35.97 13.53
CA CYS A 31 6.33 -37.30 13.27
C CYS A 31 6.64 -37.93 14.63
N GLU A 32 5.74 -38.79 15.08
CA GLU A 32 5.97 -39.96 15.93
C GLU A 32 4.69 -40.30 16.72
N PHE A 33 4.41 -41.59 16.80
CA PHE A 33 3.29 -42.25 17.47
C PHE A 33 1.95 -42.27 16.72
N LEU A 34 1.78 -43.30 15.90
CA LEU A 34 0.77 -44.33 16.13
C LEU A 34 1.12 -45.60 15.33
N GLN A 35 1.29 -46.72 16.06
CA GLN A 35 1.38 -48.05 15.48
C GLN A 35 0.00 -48.52 14.96
N PRO A 36 -0.03 -49.48 14.01
CA PRO A 36 -1.21 -49.80 13.21
C PRO A 36 -2.01 -50.93 13.87
N SER A 37 -3.25 -50.66 14.27
CA SER A 37 -4.35 -51.63 14.31
C SER A 37 -5.58 -51.01 14.96
N ALA A 38 -6.76 -51.47 14.53
CA ALA A 38 -8.09 -51.09 15.00
C ALA A 38 -8.69 -49.81 14.40
N CYS A 39 -8.90 -49.84 13.08
CA CYS A 39 -10.09 -49.24 12.46
C CYS A 39 -10.58 -50.15 11.32
N SER A 40 -11.06 -51.33 11.68
CA SER A 40 -11.96 -52.11 10.85
C SER A 40 -13.37 -51.95 11.41
N ALA A 41 -14.33 -51.69 10.52
CA ALA A 41 -15.78 -51.58 10.74
C ALA A 41 -16.32 -50.19 11.12
N ALA A 42 -16.53 -49.37 10.09
CA ALA A 42 -17.80 -48.64 9.83
C ALA A 42 -17.58 -47.65 8.67
N TRP A 43 -17.41 -48.17 7.45
CA TRP A 43 -17.51 -47.38 6.23
C TRP A 43 -18.78 -47.87 5.52
N GLY A 44 -19.89 -47.18 5.78
CA GLY A 44 -20.99 -47.16 4.84
C GLY A 44 -20.57 -46.31 3.64
N ASP A 45 -20.88 -46.82 2.46
CA ASP A 45 -20.61 -46.28 1.13
C ASP A 45 -20.54 -44.74 1.07
N ILE A 46 -19.32 -44.20 1.04
CA ILE A 46 -19.05 -42.91 0.41
C ILE A 46 -18.61 -43.28 -1.00
N GLU A 47 -19.48 -43.01 -1.98
CA GLU A 47 -19.09 -43.05 -3.39
C GLU A 47 -17.80 -42.25 -3.56
N GLU A 48 -16.78 -42.91 -4.08
CA GLU A 48 -15.51 -42.31 -4.46
C GLU A 48 -15.78 -41.35 -5.63
N VAL A 49 -16.17 -40.11 -5.33
CA VAL A 49 -16.29 -39.06 -6.34
C VAL A 49 -14.89 -38.82 -6.87
N ALA A 50 -14.71 -39.26 -8.12
CA ALA A 50 -13.51 -39.19 -8.93
C ALA A 50 -12.53 -38.08 -8.53
N SER A 51 -11.28 -38.48 -8.38
CA SER A 51 -10.13 -37.61 -8.16
C SER A 51 -10.04 -36.48 -9.19
N PHE A 52 -10.62 -35.32 -8.89
CA PHE A 52 -10.21 -34.03 -9.43
C PHE A 52 -9.31 -33.37 -8.40
N ARG A 53 -8.02 -33.73 -8.41
CA ARG A 53 -6.99 -32.92 -7.73
C ARG A 53 -6.53 -31.82 -8.68
N SER A 54 -7.34 -30.78 -8.83
CA SER A 54 -6.83 -29.42 -9.00
C SER A 54 -6.83 -28.79 -7.61
N HIS A 55 -5.71 -28.22 -7.16
CA HIS A 55 -5.69 -27.57 -5.84
C HIS A 55 -6.68 -26.41 -5.85
N SER A 56 -7.26 -26.04 -4.71
CA SER A 56 -8.21 -24.90 -4.63
C SER A 56 -7.61 -23.58 -5.14
N ALA A 57 -6.28 -23.46 -5.19
CA ALA A 57 -5.56 -22.35 -5.79
C ALA A 57 -5.66 -22.29 -7.33
N ASP A 58 -5.85 -23.44 -8.00
CA ASP A 58 -5.93 -23.54 -9.46
C ASP A 58 -7.35 -23.25 -9.99
N PHE A 59 -8.36 -23.22 -9.10
CA PHE A 59 -9.76 -23.08 -9.50
C PHE A 59 -10.07 -21.71 -10.14
N PHE A 60 -9.27 -20.69 -9.81
CA PHE A 60 -9.45 -19.32 -10.31
C PHE A 60 -8.39 -18.87 -11.33
N ASP A 61 -7.29 -19.60 -11.52
CA ASP A 61 -6.29 -19.23 -12.53
C ASP A 61 -6.74 -19.73 -13.91
N THR A 62 -7.72 -19.00 -14.43
CA THR A 62 -8.29 -19.21 -15.75
C THR A 62 -7.16 -19.14 -16.79
N LYS A 63 -7.25 -19.97 -17.84
CA LYS A 63 -6.29 -19.94 -18.95
C LYS A 63 -6.02 -18.48 -19.41
N PRO A 64 -4.75 -18.09 -19.62
CA PRO A 64 -4.40 -16.71 -19.97
C PRO A 64 -5.20 -16.15 -21.15
N GLU A 65 -5.53 -16.97 -22.15
CA GLU A 65 -6.30 -16.54 -23.32
C GLU A 65 -7.70 -16.06 -22.97
N VAL A 66 -8.31 -16.67 -21.94
CA VAL A 66 -9.64 -16.29 -21.44
C VAL A 66 -9.53 -15.19 -20.40
N LEU A 67 -8.53 -15.24 -19.51
CA LEU A 67 -8.29 -14.20 -18.51
C LEU A 67 -8.01 -12.83 -19.14
N PHE A 68 -7.35 -12.84 -20.30
CA PHE A 68 -6.97 -11.65 -21.04
C PHE A 68 -7.75 -11.46 -22.34
N ASP A 69 -8.97 -12.00 -22.46
CA ASP A 69 -9.88 -11.65 -23.56
C ASP A 69 -10.45 -10.25 -23.33
N PRO A 70 -10.15 -9.25 -24.20
CA PRO A 70 -10.68 -7.89 -24.04
C PRO A 70 -12.21 -7.81 -23.99
N LYS A 71 -12.92 -8.76 -24.61
CA LYS A 71 -14.40 -8.79 -24.62
C LYS A 71 -14.99 -8.89 -23.22
N ARG A 72 -14.28 -9.51 -22.28
CA ARG A 72 -14.70 -9.63 -20.87
C ARG A 72 -14.73 -8.29 -20.13
N PHE A 73 -14.03 -7.30 -20.65
CA PHE A 73 -13.86 -5.99 -20.02
C PHE A 73 -14.65 -4.89 -20.73
N ALA A 74 -15.44 -5.23 -21.75
CA ALA A 74 -16.24 -4.27 -22.51
C ALA A 74 -17.19 -3.47 -21.60
N GLU A 75 -17.85 -4.13 -20.64
CA GLU A 75 -18.76 -3.48 -19.70
C GLU A 75 -18.03 -2.59 -18.69
N VAL A 76 -16.78 -2.92 -18.32
CA VAL A 76 -15.93 -2.10 -17.43
C VAL A 76 -15.52 -0.78 -18.11
N GLN A 77 -15.35 -0.81 -19.43
CA GLN A 77 -14.92 0.34 -20.22
C GLN A 77 -16.06 1.29 -20.63
N ARG A 78 -17.30 1.01 -20.24
CA ARG A 78 -18.44 1.90 -20.50
C ARG A 78 -18.32 3.20 -19.68
N PRO A 79 -19.04 4.27 -20.06
CA PRO A 79 -19.13 5.48 -19.24
C PRO A 79 -19.58 5.16 -17.80
N LEU A 80 -19.09 5.93 -16.82
CA LEU A 80 -19.26 5.71 -15.37
C LEU A 80 -20.64 5.15 -14.96
N LEU A 81 -21.72 5.80 -15.39
CA LEU A 81 -23.10 5.46 -14.99
C LEU A 81 -23.65 4.18 -15.64
N ALA A 82 -22.91 3.60 -16.58
CA ALA A 82 -23.25 2.38 -17.30
C ALA A 82 -22.15 1.31 -17.19
N ALA A 83 -21.10 1.58 -16.41
CA ALA A 83 -19.98 0.66 -16.22
C ALA A 83 -20.32 -0.42 -15.18
N SER A 84 -19.74 -1.60 -15.38
CA SER A 84 -19.73 -2.69 -14.39
C SER A 84 -18.38 -2.79 -13.69
N THR A 85 -18.37 -3.47 -12.54
CA THR A 85 -17.14 -3.80 -11.81
C THR A 85 -16.25 -4.76 -12.59
N LEU A 86 -14.98 -4.88 -12.18
CA LEU A 86 -14.06 -5.88 -12.75
C LEU A 86 -14.60 -7.31 -12.55
N PRO A 87 -14.28 -8.25 -13.46
CA PRO A 87 -14.53 -9.67 -13.25
C PRO A 87 -13.91 -10.19 -11.95
N ALA A 88 -14.57 -11.16 -11.31
CA ALA A 88 -14.18 -11.68 -10.00
C ALA A 88 -12.73 -12.20 -9.96
N GLU A 89 -12.30 -12.86 -11.03
CA GLU A 89 -10.97 -13.48 -11.14
C GLU A 89 -9.83 -12.46 -11.16
N VAL A 90 -10.11 -11.20 -11.50
CA VAL A 90 -9.12 -10.11 -11.46
C VAL A 90 -8.67 -9.79 -10.03
N TYR A 91 -9.46 -10.19 -9.04
CA TYR A 91 -9.17 -10.00 -7.61
C TYR A 91 -8.52 -11.23 -6.94
N SER A 92 -8.32 -12.34 -7.67
CA SER A 92 -7.82 -13.59 -7.10
C SER A 92 -6.83 -14.35 -8.00
N SER A 93 -6.75 -14.05 -9.30
CA SER A 93 -5.83 -14.69 -10.23
C SER A 93 -4.39 -14.23 -10.00
N ARG A 94 -3.50 -15.20 -9.78
CA ARG A 94 -2.06 -14.98 -9.74
C ARG A 94 -1.53 -14.47 -11.08
N THR A 95 -2.03 -15.03 -12.18
CA THR A 95 -1.61 -14.64 -13.52
C THR A 95 -1.98 -13.17 -13.83
N TRP A 96 -3.17 -12.72 -13.43
CA TRP A 96 -3.54 -11.30 -13.54
C TRP A 96 -2.67 -10.43 -12.65
N PHE A 97 -2.49 -10.83 -11.39
CA PHE A 97 -1.68 -10.11 -10.41
C PHE A 97 -0.25 -9.85 -10.89
N MET A 98 0.44 -10.87 -11.44
CA MET A 98 1.78 -10.70 -11.99
C MET A 98 1.83 -9.67 -13.12
N ARG A 99 0.77 -9.58 -13.92
CA ARG A 99 0.65 -8.58 -14.98
C ARG A 99 0.40 -7.17 -14.43
N GLU A 100 -0.39 -7.04 -13.36
CA GLU A 100 -0.55 -5.76 -12.66
C GLU A 100 0.79 -5.28 -12.11
N LEU A 101 1.57 -6.17 -11.48
CA LEU A 101 2.91 -5.82 -10.99
C LEU A 101 3.82 -5.31 -12.11
N GLU A 102 3.85 -6.00 -13.25
CA GLU A 102 4.68 -5.63 -14.41
C GLU A 102 4.23 -4.32 -15.07
N ARG A 103 2.91 -4.14 -15.30
CA ARG A 103 2.40 -3.10 -16.19
C ARG A 103 1.83 -1.89 -15.47
N ILE A 104 1.44 -2.04 -14.22
CA ILE A 104 0.88 -0.97 -13.40
C ILE A 104 1.93 -0.52 -12.39
N PHE A 105 2.41 -1.41 -11.51
CA PHE A 105 3.26 -0.98 -10.39
C PHE A 105 4.71 -0.71 -10.78
N MET A 106 5.35 -1.57 -11.58
CA MET A 106 6.74 -1.40 -12.00
C MET A 106 7.03 -0.05 -12.68
N PRO A 107 6.20 0.46 -13.61
CA PRO A 107 6.42 1.77 -14.23
C PRO A 107 5.88 2.95 -13.40
N SER A 108 5.17 2.71 -12.29
CA SER A 108 4.55 3.77 -11.50
C SER A 108 5.49 4.36 -10.44
N TRP A 109 5.08 5.51 -9.91
CA TRP A 109 5.70 6.15 -8.76
C TRP A 109 5.14 5.56 -7.45
N THR A 110 6.03 5.19 -6.54
CA THR A 110 5.72 4.65 -5.21
C THR A 110 6.13 5.66 -4.16
N ILE A 111 5.20 6.05 -3.29
CA ILE A 111 5.53 6.90 -2.14
C ILE A 111 6.40 6.15 -1.14
N VAL A 112 7.45 6.81 -0.64
CA VAL A 112 8.32 6.28 0.42
C VAL A 112 8.03 6.97 1.76
N GLY A 113 7.57 8.22 1.70
CA GLY A 113 7.39 9.04 2.89
C GLY A 113 7.45 10.52 2.63
N ARG A 114 7.85 11.27 3.67
CA ARG A 114 8.08 12.69 3.58
C ARG A 114 9.53 13.09 3.87
N VAL A 115 9.93 14.23 3.31
CA VAL A 115 11.28 14.81 3.47
C VAL A 115 11.59 15.21 4.92
N ASP A 116 10.59 15.63 5.70
CA ASP A 116 10.75 16.04 7.10
C ASP A 116 11.11 14.87 8.03
N GLU A 117 10.89 13.63 7.56
CA GLU A 117 11.29 12.43 8.28
C GLU A 117 12.80 12.16 8.23
N LEU A 118 13.53 12.78 7.30
CA LEU A 118 14.96 12.59 7.06
C LEU A 118 15.80 13.66 7.77
N LYS A 119 15.96 13.47 9.09
CA LYS A 119 16.67 14.41 10.00
C LYS A 119 18.19 14.31 9.92
N GLY A 120 18.75 14.95 8.88
CA GLY A 120 20.20 15.15 8.70
C GLY A 120 20.89 14.02 7.92
N PRO A 121 22.21 14.12 7.70
CA PRO A 121 22.97 13.14 6.93
C PRO A 121 22.87 11.72 7.47
N GLY A 122 22.76 10.75 6.56
CA GLY A 122 22.62 9.33 6.86
C GLY A 122 21.21 8.92 7.28
N ALA A 123 20.28 9.86 7.51
CA ALA A 123 18.88 9.51 7.70
C ALA A 123 18.34 8.84 6.43
N TYR A 124 17.55 7.79 6.61
CA TYR A 124 17.00 7.02 5.51
C TYR A 124 15.57 6.56 5.77
N LEU A 125 14.86 6.30 4.66
CA LEU A 125 13.61 5.57 4.60
C LEU A 125 13.79 4.39 3.63
N THR A 126 13.20 3.24 3.92
CA THR A 126 13.21 2.07 3.04
C THR A 126 11.79 1.69 2.64
N VAL A 127 11.68 1.08 1.46
CA VAL A 127 10.45 0.48 0.95
C VAL A 127 10.82 -0.87 0.31
N ASP A 128 9.96 -1.86 0.45
CA ASP A 128 10.18 -3.22 -0.05
C ASP A 128 8.94 -3.66 -0.81
N THR A 129 9.06 -3.72 -2.13
CA THR A 129 7.91 -3.92 -3.03
C THR A 129 8.03 -5.27 -3.73
N VAL A 130 6.90 -5.93 -4.01
CA VAL A 130 6.91 -7.23 -4.69
C VAL A 130 7.36 -7.11 -6.15
N TRP A 131 7.11 -5.96 -6.79
CA TRP A 131 7.47 -5.71 -8.20
C TRP A 131 8.92 -5.25 -8.38
N GLY A 132 9.51 -4.58 -7.39
CA GLY A 132 10.80 -3.90 -7.54
C GLY A 132 11.86 -4.28 -6.49
N GLY A 133 11.48 -5.02 -5.46
CA GLY A 133 12.35 -5.40 -4.35
C GLY A 133 12.69 -4.25 -3.39
N PRO A 134 13.70 -4.44 -2.52
CA PRO A 134 14.05 -3.47 -1.50
C PRO A 134 14.76 -2.25 -2.10
N ALA A 135 14.28 -1.06 -1.79
CA ALA A 135 14.86 0.23 -2.13
C ALA A 135 15.01 1.11 -0.88
N ALA A 136 15.88 2.12 -0.96
CA ALA A 136 16.10 3.08 0.11
C ALA A 136 16.33 4.48 -0.42
N VAL A 137 15.78 5.48 0.26
CA VAL A 137 16.07 6.90 0.08
C VAL A 137 16.94 7.35 1.25
N VAL A 138 18.10 7.94 0.96
CA VAL A 138 19.10 8.36 1.95
C VAL A 138 19.41 9.84 1.77
N LYS A 139 19.54 10.57 2.87
CA LYS A 139 20.02 11.96 2.87
C LYS A 139 21.55 12.00 2.96
N GLY A 140 22.19 12.57 1.94
CA GLY A 140 23.64 12.73 1.87
C GLY A 140 24.19 13.75 2.87
N LYS A 141 25.54 13.76 3.01
CA LYS A 141 26.25 14.79 3.81
C LYS A 141 26.07 16.19 3.23
N ASP A 142 25.86 16.27 1.91
CA ASP A 142 25.55 17.48 1.16
C ASP A 142 24.07 17.89 1.24
N GLY A 143 23.25 17.20 2.04
CA GLY A 143 21.82 17.45 2.18
C GLY A 143 20.97 16.91 1.02
N THR A 144 21.57 16.39 -0.04
CA THR A 144 20.86 15.88 -1.22
C THR A 144 20.27 14.50 -0.96
N LEU A 145 19.01 14.30 -1.33
CA LEU A 145 18.36 12.99 -1.28
C LEU A 145 18.78 12.12 -2.47
N ARG A 146 19.01 10.84 -2.21
CA ARG A 146 19.36 9.86 -3.24
C ARG A 146 18.63 8.56 -2.98
N ALA A 147 18.22 7.87 -4.04
CA ALA A 147 17.57 6.57 -3.95
C ALA A 147 18.43 5.48 -4.58
N PHE A 148 18.47 4.32 -3.92
CA PHE A 148 19.22 3.14 -4.36
C PHE A 148 18.40 1.87 -4.19
N ALA A 149 18.72 0.85 -4.99
CA ALA A 149 18.38 -0.51 -4.63
C ALA A 149 19.09 -0.84 -3.32
N ASN A 150 18.34 -1.26 -2.31
CA ASN A 150 18.85 -1.58 -0.99
C ASN A 150 19.39 -3.02 -0.99
N VAL A 151 20.35 -3.26 -1.89
CA VAL A 151 20.90 -4.57 -2.24
C VAL A 151 22.41 -4.43 -2.37
N CYS A 152 23.15 -5.17 -1.55
CA CYS A 152 24.60 -5.15 -1.57
C CYS A 152 25.14 -5.76 -2.88
N ALA A 153 26.04 -5.05 -3.56
CA ALA A 153 26.65 -5.49 -4.81
C ALA A 153 27.50 -6.77 -4.67
N HIS A 154 27.90 -7.15 -3.45
CA HIS A 154 28.68 -8.36 -3.22
C HIS A 154 27.86 -9.64 -3.46
N ARG A 155 26.84 -9.88 -2.61
CA ARG A 155 26.05 -11.13 -2.61
C ARG A 155 24.55 -10.88 -2.42
N GLY A 156 24.08 -9.67 -2.73
CA GLY A 156 22.65 -9.36 -2.77
C GLY A 156 21.97 -9.17 -1.41
N ALA A 157 22.71 -9.14 -0.30
CA ALA A 157 22.12 -8.92 1.02
C ALA A 157 21.48 -7.53 1.12
N LYS A 158 20.28 -7.46 1.75
CA LYS A 158 19.65 -6.18 2.10
C LYS A 158 20.58 -5.40 3.04
N ILE A 159 20.79 -4.11 2.78
CA ILE A 159 21.75 -3.30 3.55
C ILE A 159 21.05 -2.70 4.77
N LEU A 160 20.03 -1.89 4.53
CA LEU A 160 19.23 -1.21 5.54
C LEU A 160 18.02 -2.08 5.90
N GLN A 161 17.97 -2.57 7.14
CA GLN A 161 16.93 -3.52 7.57
C GLN A 161 15.63 -2.81 7.95
N GLU A 162 15.74 -1.69 8.64
CA GLU A 162 14.60 -0.94 9.18
C GLU A 162 13.88 -0.11 8.11
N GLN A 163 12.59 0.16 8.31
CA GLN A 163 11.82 1.06 7.45
C GLN A 163 12.31 2.52 7.52
N LYS A 164 12.88 2.91 8.66
CA LYS A 164 13.40 4.25 8.92
C LYS A 164 14.56 4.18 9.88
N GLY A 165 15.60 4.97 9.64
CA GLY A 165 16.71 5.02 10.57
C GLY A 165 17.75 6.06 10.19
N LYS A 166 18.91 5.95 10.82
CA LYS A 166 20.08 6.77 10.52
C LYS A 166 21.32 5.89 10.43
N ALA A 167 21.94 5.86 9.25
CA ALA A 167 23.18 5.14 9.03
C ALA A 167 24.36 5.84 9.74
N PRO A 168 25.39 5.09 10.18
CA PRO A 168 26.61 5.66 10.75
C PRO A 168 27.28 6.63 9.78
N GLY A 169 28.04 7.61 10.31
CA GLY A 169 28.72 8.63 9.50
C GLY A 169 29.76 8.08 8.49
N LEU A 170 30.15 6.82 8.66
CA LEU A 170 31.01 6.07 7.73
C LEU A 170 30.28 5.75 6.41
N GLY A 171 28.99 5.42 6.45
CA GLY A 171 28.24 5.02 5.27
C GLY A 171 27.13 4.00 5.54
N LEU A 172 26.62 3.43 4.46
CA LEU A 172 25.66 2.31 4.45
C LEU A 172 26.45 1.01 4.56
N ILE A 173 26.40 0.36 5.72
CA ILE A 173 27.21 -0.83 6.02
C ILE A 173 26.35 -2.07 5.81
N CYS A 174 26.77 -2.94 4.89
CA CYS A 174 26.09 -4.22 4.66
C CYS A 174 26.29 -5.14 5.88
N PRO A 175 25.21 -5.70 6.46
CA PRO A 175 25.31 -6.53 7.66
C PRO A 175 26.00 -7.89 7.39
N TYR A 176 26.18 -8.28 6.13
CA TYR A 176 26.73 -9.59 5.80
C TYR A 176 28.26 -9.63 5.91
N HIS A 177 28.97 -8.75 5.20
CA HIS A 177 30.44 -8.75 5.14
C HIS A 177 31.03 -7.33 5.32
N ALA A 178 30.26 -6.41 5.88
CA ALA A 178 30.67 -5.02 6.12
C ALA A 178 31.16 -4.25 4.88
N TRP A 179 30.72 -4.64 3.68
CA TRP A 179 30.85 -3.79 2.50
C TRP A 179 30.13 -2.48 2.77
N THR A 180 30.88 -1.38 2.71
CA THR A 180 30.40 -0.07 3.13
C THR A 180 30.37 0.86 1.94
N TYR A 181 29.21 1.48 1.72
CA TYR A 181 28.99 2.45 0.67
C TYR A 181 28.86 3.84 1.28
N ASP A 182 29.43 4.87 0.67
CA ASP A 182 29.12 6.23 1.07
C ASP A 182 27.64 6.58 0.76
N TYR A 183 27.18 7.76 1.18
CA TYR A 183 25.79 8.18 0.91
C TYR A 183 25.53 8.57 -0.56
N THR A 184 26.55 8.51 -1.43
CA THR A 184 26.40 8.62 -2.89
C THR A 184 26.26 7.25 -3.57
N GLY A 185 26.32 6.18 -2.78
CA GLY A 185 26.25 4.79 -3.20
C GLY A 185 27.59 4.23 -3.69
N GLN A 186 28.70 4.95 -3.54
CA GLN A 186 30.02 4.49 -3.94
C GLN A 186 30.56 3.50 -2.91
N LEU A 187 31.08 2.34 -3.34
CA LEU A 187 31.77 1.42 -2.45
C LEU A 187 33.08 2.07 -1.97
N ILE A 188 33.28 2.13 -0.65
CA ILE A 188 34.46 2.73 -0.01
C ILE A 188 35.25 1.73 0.86
N ILE A 189 34.60 0.67 1.36
CA ILE A 189 35.26 -0.37 2.16
C ILE A 189 34.72 -1.73 1.73
N ALA A 190 35.62 -2.66 1.44
CA ALA A 190 35.30 -4.03 1.08
C ALA A 190 36.30 -4.97 1.79
N PRO A 191 36.01 -5.38 3.03
CA PRO A 191 36.95 -6.18 3.84
C PRO A 191 37.30 -7.50 3.15
N GLY A 192 38.59 -7.88 3.18
CA GLY A 192 39.09 -9.13 2.62
C GLY A 192 39.21 -9.18 1.09
N MET A 193 38.94 -8.06 0.40
CA MET A 193 39.03 -7.99 -1.06
C MET A 193 40.42 -7.56 -1.59
N ASP A 194 41.38 -7.26 -0.70
CA ASP A 194 42.72 -6.77 -1.01
C ASP A 194 43.55 -7.71 -1.90
N LYS A 195 43.29 -9.02 -1.82
CA LYS A 195 43.96 -10.04 -2.65
C LYS A 195 43.15 -10.48 -3.87
N THR A 196 41.98 -9.87 -4.09
CA THR A 196 41.11 -10.26 -5.20
C THR A 196 41.62 -9.64 -6.50
N THR A 197 42.00 -10.50 -7.46
CA THR A 197 42.39 -10.05 -8.80
C THR A 197 41.19 -9.45 -9.53
N ALA A 198 41.42 -8.37 -10.30
CA ALA A 198 40.39 -7.68 -11.10
C ALA A 198 39.20 -7.10 -10.31
N PHE A 199 39.41 -6.75 -9.04
CA PHE A 199 38.46 -6.00 -8.24
C PHE A 199 38.94 -4.57 -8.03
N ASP A 200 38.14 -3.61 -8.48
CA ASP A 200 38.34 -2.18 -8.19
C ASP A 200 37.12 -1.65 -7.43
N PRO A 201 37.27 -1.29 -6.13
CA PRO A 201 36.18 -0.67 -5.37
C PRO A 201 35.56 0.56 -6.04
N ALA A 202 36.36 1.35 -6.77
CA ALA A 202 35.87 2.55 -7.45
C ALA A 202 34.88 2.20 -8.58
N SER A 203 34.98 1.01 -9.17
CA SER A 203 34.05 0.52 -10.19
C SER A 203 32.70 0.03 -9.62
N VAL A 204 32.59 -0.16 -8.31
CA VAL A 204 31.39 -0.73 -7.68
C VAL A 204 30.54 0.35 -7.02
N ARG A 205 29.26 0.40 -7.40
CA ARG A 205 28.28 1.32 -6.83
C ARG A 205 26.93 0.66 -6.63
N LEU A 206 26.16 1.17 -5.67
CA LEU A 206 24.75 0.80 -5.54
C LEU A 206 23.97 1.25 -6.79
N ARG A 207 23.08 0.37 -7.26
CA ARG A 207 22.17 0.67 -8.37
C ARG A 207 21.25 1.82 -7.94
N ARG A 208 21.20 2.89 -8.74
CA ARG A 208 20.28 4.01 -8.52
C ARG A 208 18.85 3.61 -8.84
N VAL A 209 17.91 4.25 -8.15
CA VAL A 209 16.47 4.16 -8.36
C VAL A 209 15.97 5.57 -8.65
N CYS A 210 14.97 5.72 -9.53
CA CYS A 210 14.40 7.04 -9.83
C CYS A 210 13.83 7.66 -8.56
N LEU A 211 14.04 8.96 -8.38
CA LEU A 211 13.65 9.71 -7.18
C LEU A 211 13.14 11.08 -7.59
N GLU A 212 11.93 11.41 -7.17
CA GLU A 212 11.36 12.75 -7.31
C GLU A 212 10.65 13.15 -6.02
N THR A 213 10.51 14.45 -5.80
CA THR A 213 9.79 14.99 -4.65
C THR A 213 8.68 15.93 -5.11
N PHE A 214 7.58 15.95 -4.36
CA PHE A 214 6.44 16.82 -4.62
C PHE A 214 5.81 17.23 -3.30
N HIS A 215 5.73 18.52 -2.99
CA HIS A 215 5.14 19.03 -1.74
C HIS A 215 5.60 18.29 -0.45
N GLY A 216 6.89 17.99 -0.39
CA GLY A 216 7.50 17.29 0.74
C GLY A 216 7.29 15.77 0.74
N PHE A 217 6.50 15.21 -0.17
CA PHE A 217 6.42 13.77 -0.41
C PHE A 217 7.61 13.29 -1.24
N ILE A 218 8.07 12.08 -0.95
CA ILE A 218 9.17 11.41 -1.62
C ILE A 218 8.60 10.24 -2.42
N PHE A 219 8.89 10.22 -3.72
CA PHE A 219 8.49 9.16 -4.63
C PHE A 219 9.70 8.47 -5.22
N ILE A 220 9.60 7.16 -5.41
CA ILE A 220 10.57 6.39 -6.19
C ILE A 220 9.89 5.64 -7.33
N SER A 221 10.63 5.30 -8.37
CA SER A 221 10.21 4.30 -9.35
C SER A 221 11.34 3.31 -9.62
N HIS A 222 10.98 2.02 -9.68
CA HIS A 222 11.92 0.96 -10.02
C HIS A 222 12.19 0.89 -11.54
N SER A 223 11.36 1.56 -12.35
CA SER A 223 11.58 1.67 -13.79
C SER A 223 12.42 2.90 -14.12
N GLU A 224 13.55 2.69 -14.80
CA GLU A 224 14.33 3.79 -15.39
C GLU A 224 13.60 4.48 -16.55
N ALA A 225 12.55 3.84 -17.08
CA ALA A 225 11.66 4.39 -18.11
C ALA A 225 10.41 5.04 -17.52
N ALA A 226 10.33 5.24 -16.20
CA ALA A 226 9.23 5.96 -15.59
C ALA A 226 9.16 7.38 -16.18
N LYS A 227 7.94 7.81 -16.51
CA LYS A 227 7.69 9.19 -16.91
C LYS A 227 7.98 10.12 -15.72
N PRO A 228 8.37 11.38 -15.95
CA PRO A 228 8.51 12.37 -14.89
C PRO A 228 7.26 12.39 -13.98
N LEU A 229 7.46 12.57 -12.67
CA LEU A 229 6.33 12.59 -11.72
C LEU A 229 5.30 13.65 -12.11
N ALA A 230 5.75 14.80 -12.59
CA ALA A 230 4.91 15.89 -13.07
C ALA A 230 3.90 15.45 -14.16
N GLU A 231 4.26 14.53 -15.05
CA GLU A 231 3.32 14.01 -16.05
C GLU A 231 2.23 13.13 -15.41
N SER A 232 2.58 12.39 -14.35
CA SER A 232 1.60 11.59 -13.61
C SER A 232 0.66 12.49 -12.78
N LEU A 233 1.17 13.59 -12.24
CA LEU A 233 0.38 14.56 -11.49
C LEU A 233 -0.53 15.41 -12.40
N GLY A 234 -0.11 15.67 -13.63
CA GLY A 234 -0.84 16.49 -14.60
C GLY A 234 -1.24 17.86 -14.02
N ASP A 235 -2.54 18.15 -13.99
CA ASP A 235 -3.09 19.43 -13.54
C ASP A 235 -3.46 19.47 -12.04
N LEU A 236 -3.10 18.44 -11.26
CA LEU A 236 -3.30 18.41 -9.80
C LEU A 236 -2.77 19.68 -9.08
N PRO A 237 -1.54 20.15 -9.35
CA PRO A 237 -1.01 21.35 -8.69
C PRO A 237 -1.84 22.61 -8.94
N GLU A 238 -2.48 22.71 -10.10
CA GLU A 238 -3.34 23.83 -10.47
C GLU A 238 -4.72 23.70 -9.80
N LYS A 239 -5.37 22.54 -9.93
CA LYS A 239 -6.74 22.31 -9.43
C LYS A 239 -6.85 22.30 -7.91
N LEU A 240 -5.76 21.97 -7.22
CA LEU A 240 -5.66 21.93 -5.76
C LEU A 240 -4.56 22.88 -5.27
N SER A 241 -4.44 24.05 -5.89
CA SER A 241 -3.36 25.02 -5.67
C SER A 241 -3.17 25.46 -4.22
N THR A 242 -4.23 25.56 -3.42
CA THR A 242 -4.15 25.85 -1.98
C THR A 242 -3.26 24.86 -1.22
N TRP A 243 -3.18 23.61 -1.70
CA TRP A 243 -2.38 22.55 -1.06
C TRP A 243 -1.13 22.20 -1.86
N PHE A 244 -1.24 22.16 -3.18
CA PHE A 244 -0.25 21.61 -4.10
C PHE A 244 0.23 22.59 -5.17
N GLY A 245 -0.17 23.86 -5.10
CA GLY A 245 0.37 24.92 -5.95
C GLY A 245 1.73 25.41 -5.43
N PRO A 246 2.40 26.37 -6.11
CA PRO A 246 3.70 26.87 -5.68
C PRO A 246 3.75 27.32 -4.20
N ASP A 247 2.67 27.93 -3.72
CA ASP A 247 2.49 28.38 -2.32
C ASP A 247 1.60 27.45 -1.49
N GLY A 248 1.35 26.24 -1.99
CA GLY A 248 0.46 25.26 -1.37
C GLY A 248 1.00 24.72 -0.05
N VAL A 249 0.11 24.58 0.94
CA VAL A 249 0.47 24.28 2.35
C VAL A 249 1.02 22.87 2.59
N ALA A 250 0.85 21.92 1.66
CA ALA A 250 1.28 20.53 1.88
C ALA A 250 2.80 20.39 2.06
N LYS A 251 3.59 21.34 1.53
CA LYS A 251 5.06 21.38 1.68
C LYS A 251 5.49 21.66 3.13
N ASP A 252 4.66 22.35 3.90
CA ASP A 252 4.95 22.80 5.28
C ASP A 252 4.39 21.84 6.36
N MET A 253 3.80 20.72 5.92
CA MET A 253 3.29 19.68 6.80
C MET A 253 4.43 18.82 7.37
N VAL A 254 4.28 18.38 8.62
CA VAL A 254 5.23 17.51 9.33
C VAL A 254 4.56 16.18 9.64
N CYS A 255 5.20 15.07 9.25
CA CYS A 255 4.77 13.72 9.57
C CYS A 255 5.06 13.41 11.05
N VAL A 256 4.02 13.31 11.86
CA VAL A 256 4.13 13.07 13.31
C VAL A 256 4.04 11.59 13.69
N GLY A 257 3.55 10.75 12.79
CA GLY A 257 3.46 9.31 13.00
C GLY A 257 3.19 8.57 11.71
N ARG A 258 3.49 7.27 11.73
CA ARG A 258 3.10 6.32 10.69
C ARG A 258 2.37 5.13 11.29
N ARG A 259 1.59 4.45 10.46
CA ARG A 259 0.96 3.18 10.85
C ARG A 259 0.85 2.25 9.64
N SER A 260 1.08 0.97 9.89
CA SER A 260 1.01 -0.09 8.90
C SER A 260 -0.11 -1.08 9.25
N TYR A 261 -0.77 -1.61 8.23
CA TYR A 261 -1.76 -2.68 8.34
C TYR A 261 -1.52 -3.72 7.25
N ASP A 262 -1.42 -4.99 7.63
CA ASP A 262 -1.48 -6.10 6.69
C ASP A 262 -2.94 -6.55 6.56
N VAL A 263 -3.48 -6.55 5.35
CA VAL A 263 -4.90 -6.75 5.07
C VAL A 263 -5.07 -7.94 4.12
N PRO A 264 -5.83 -8.99 4.48
CA PRO A 264 -6.06 -10.15 3.63
C PRO A 264 -7.12 -9.86 2.54
N CYS A 265 -6.83 -8.87 1.70
CA CYS A 265 -7.57 -8.63 0.46
C CYS A 265 -6.66 -8.10 -0.65
N ASN A 266 -7.13 -8.23 -1.89
CA ASN A 266 -6.54 -7.65 -3.07
C ASN A 266 -6.47 -6.13 -2.94
N TRP A 267 -5.36 -5.54 -3.39
CA TRP A 267 -5.08 -4.11 -3.27
C TRP A 267 -6.18 -3.23 -3.87
N LYS A 268 -6.86 -3.72 -4.91
CA LYS A 268 -7.95 -3.01 -5.57
C LYS A 268 -9.12 -2.78 -4.63
N PHE A 269 -9.52 -3.72 -3.78
CA PHE A 269 -10.66 -3.49 -2.87
C PHE A 269 -10.41 -2.34 -1.92
N VAL A 270 -9.21 -2.28 -1.33
CA VAL A 270 -8.81 -1.18 -0.45
C VAL A 270 -8.85 0.15 -1.20
N PHE A 271 -8.26 0.20 -2.41
CA PHE A 271 -8.17 1.45 -3.17
C PHE A 271 -9.48 1.86 -3.86
N GLU A 272 -10.34 0.91 -4.20
CA GLU A 272 -11.70 1.15 -4.67
C GLU A 272 -12.54 1.79 -3.56
N ASN A 273 -12.43 1.30 -2.32
CA ASN A 273 -13.12 1.87 -1.17
C ASN A 273 -12.74 3.35 -0.96
N THR A 274 -11.51 3.75 -1.28
CA THR A 274 -11.05 5.15 -1.17
C THR A 274 -11.54 6.05 -2.31
N CYS A 275 -12.13 5.48 -3.37
CA CYS A 275 -12.64 6.22 -4.52
C CYS A 275 -14.11 6.62 -4.37
N GLU A 276 -14.77 6.33 -3.25
CA GLU A 276 -16.20 6.57 -3.10
C GLU A 276 -16.60 6.88 -1.65
N THR A 277 -17.80 7.43 -1.46
CA THR A 277 -18.36 7.74 -0.13
C THR A 277 -19.71 7.09 0.11
N TYR A 278 -20.13 6.17 -0.75
CA TYR A 278 -21.38 5.43 -0.67
C TYR A 278 -21.41 4.48 0.55
N HIS A 279 -20.30 3.83 0.89
CA HIS A 279 -20.23 2.93 2.05
C HIS A 279 -20.32 3.67 3.40
N THR A 280 -19.99 4.96 3.43
CA THR A 280 -19.77 5.73 4.67
C THR A 280 -20.97 5.78 5.60
N SER A 281 -22.20 5.74 5.06
CA SER A 281 -23.43 5.74 5.86
C SER A 281 -23.69 4.42 6.59
N VAL A 282 -23.06 3.33 6.14
CA VAL A 282 -23.26 1.97 6.68
C VAL A 282 -22.03 1.53 7.46
N VAL A 283 -20.87 1.51 6.80
CA VAL A 283 -19.60 1.02 7.39
C VAL A 283 -19.12 1.97 8.48
N HIS A 284 -19.13 3.28 8.22
CA HIS A 284 -18.66 4.29 9.17
C HIS A 284 -19.78 4.94 9.99
N LYS A 285 -20.91 4.25 10.19
CA LYS A 285 -22.09 4.80 10.87
C LYS A 285 -21.78 5.37 12.26
N ALA A 286 -20.85 4.75 12.99
CA ALA A 286 -20.46 5.14 14.35
C ALA A 286 -19.17 5.98 14.43
N SER A 287 -18.46 6.16 13.31
CA SER A 287 -17.12 6.75 13.27
C SER A 287 -17.06 8.08 12.51
N LEU A 288 -17.36 8.07 11.20
CA LEU A 288 -17.34 9.25 10.32
C LEU A 288 -18.75 9.78 10.02
N GLY A 289 -19.72 8.87 9.91
CA GLY A 289 -21.07 9.16 9.44
C GLY A 289 -21.17 9.38 7.93
N PRO A 290 -22.37 9.70 7.42
CA PRO A 290 -22.59 9.89 5.99
C PRO A 290 -21.86 11.12 5.45
N MET A 291 -21.04 10.93 4.41
CA MET A 291 -20.36 12.03 3.72
C MET A 291 -21.05 12.38 2.40
N LYS A 292 -21.33 13.67 2.20
CA LYS A 292 -21.77 14.20 0.90
C LYS A 292 -20.54 14.75 0.16
N ALA A 293 -20.04 13.96 -0.78
CA ALA A 293 -18.89 14.34 -1.58
C ALA A 293 -19.32 14.84 -2.97
N THR A 294 -18.58 15.82 -3.48
CA THR A 294 -18.67 16.31 -4.85
C THR A 294 -17.44 15.79 -5.62
N PRO A 295 -17.65 15.12 -6.77
CA PRO A 295 -16.61 14.79 -7.72
C PRO A 295 -15.64 15.95 -8.03
N MET A 296 -14.39 15.63 -8.31
CA MET A 296 -13.50 16.56 -9.00
C MET A 296 -14.00 16.81 -10.43
N GLU A 297 -13.89 18.06 -10.87
CA GLU A 297 -14.08 18.46 -12.26
C GLU A 297 -13.15 17.67 -13.20
N PRO A 298 -13.42 17.63 -14.52
CA PRO A 298 -12.51 17.04 -15.49
C PRO A 298 -11.07 17.51 -15.28
N HIS A 299 -10.12 16.59 -15.31
CA HIS A 299 -8.72 16.79 -14.94
C HIS A 299 -7.79 15.97 -15.82
N VAL A 300 -6.50 16.26 -15.72
CA VAL A 300 -5.42 15.66 -16.49
C VAL A 300 -4.40 15.03 -15.54
N GLY A 301 -3.96 13.82 -15.85
CA GLY A 301 -2.98 13.06 -15.07
C GLY A 301 -3.55 11.74 -14.56
N ASP A 302 -2.70 10.99 -13.87
CA ASP A 302 -3.01 9.71 -13.23
C ASP A 302 -3.52 9.96 -11.79
N TRP A 303 -4.57 10.76 -11.65
CA TRP A 303 -5.19 11.06 -10.35
C TRP A 303 -6.70 11.24 -10.48
N ASP A 304 -7.40 11.18 -9.34
CA ASP A 304 -8.79 11.60 -9.19
C ASP A 304 -9.02 12.06 -7.73
N GLY A 305 -10.19 12.60 -7.39
CA GLY A 305 -10.50 12.86 -5.99
C GLY A 305 -11.94 13.27 -5.72
N VAL A 306 -12.29 13.48 -4.47
CA VAL A 306 -13.60 14.05 -4.11
C VAL A 306 -13.46 15.14 -3.07
N ARG A 307 -14.33 16.15 -3.16
CA ARG A 307 -14.39 17.26 -2.19
C ARG A 307 -15.57 17.06 -1.27
N VAL A 308 -15.32 17.18 0.03
CA VAL A 308 -16.34 17.18 1.08
C VAL A 308 -16.30 18.55 1.75
N PRO A 309 -17.26 19.44 1.44
CA PRO A 309 -17.39 20.70 2.17
C PRO A 309 -17.64 20.41 3.64
N THR A 310 -16.83 20.99 4.52
CA THR A 310 -16.94 20.77 5.96
C THR A 310 -16.61 22.04 6.73
N LYS A 311 -17.30 22.27 7.85
CA LYS A 311 -16.98 23.36 8.79
C LYS A 311 -16.15 22.87 9.98
N ARG A 312 -15.76 21.60 9.99
CA ARG A 312 -14.99 20.95 11.06
C ARG A 312 -14.00 19.95 10.48
N SER A 313 -13.02 19.53 11.28
CA SER A 313 -12.19 18.39 10.92
C SER A 313 -13.08 17.14 10.78
N VAL A 314 -12.84 16.35 9.72
CA VAL A 314 -13.61 15.13 9.43
C VAL A 314 -13.10 13.92 10.19
N VAL A 315 -11.91 14.00 10.76
CA VAL A 315 -11.25 12.89 11.46
C VAL A 315 -11.80 12.74 12.89
N PRO A 316 -11.75 13.78 13.75
CA PRO A 316 -12.40 13.74 15.06
C PRO A 316 -13.90 14.08 14.98
N LEU A 317 -14.68 13.47 15.87
CA LEU A 317 -16.08 13.83 16.10
C LEU A 317 -16.20 15.03 17.06
N PRO A 318 -17.29 15.81 17.00
CA PRO A 318 -17.53 16.89 17.96
C PRO A 318 -17.46 16.44 19.43
N THR A 319 -17.93 15.21 19.72
CA THR A 319 -17.86 14.59 21.05
C THR A 319 -16.43 14.36 21.53
N ASP A 320 -15.46 14.22 20.62
CA ASP A 320 -14.05 13.99 20.99
C ASP A 320 -13.38 15.25 21.59
N PHE A 321 -14.05 16.40 21.50
CA PHE A 321 -13.60 17.70 22.01
C PHE A 321 -14.58 18.31 23.03
N GLU A 322 -15.51 17.54 23.60
CA GLU A 322 -16.33 18.04 24.71
C GLU A 322 -15.42 18.48 25.87
N GLY A 323 -15.45 19.78 26.19
CA GLY A 323 -14.61 20.40 27.22
C GLY A 323 -13.24 20.93 26.76
N ASP A 324 -12.93 20.91 25.45
CA ASP A 324 -11.68 21.46 24.90
C ASP A 324 -11.90 22.91 24.40
N GLU A 325 -11.17 23.88 24.96
CA GLU A 325 -11.26 25.28 24.54
C GLU A 325 -10.40 25.51 23.27
N ALA A 326 -11.08 25.82 22.16
CA ALA A 326 -10.60 26.17 20.81
C ALA A 326 -10.07 25.02 19.90
N PRO A 327 -10.56 24.91 18.64
CA PRO A 327 -10.08 23.94 17.65
C PRO A 327 -8.61 24.18 17.26
N LEU A 328 -7.95 23.17 16.67
CA LEU A 328 -6.62 23.37 16.08
C LEU A 328 -6.65 24.49 15.03
N PRO A 329 -5.54 25.25 14.83
CA PRO A 329 -5.45 26.23 13.75
C PRO A 329 -5.77 25.63 12.39
N THR A 330 -6.50 26.38 11.57
CA THR A 330 -7.19 25.89 10.38
C THR A 330 -6.60 26.55 9.14
N PHE A 331 -6.44 25.83 8.05
CA PHE A 331 -5.87 26.38 6.80
C PHE A 331 -6.74 26.12 5.57
N THR A 332 -7.90 25.47 5.73
CA THR A 332 -8.89 25.25 4.67
C THR A 332 -10.29 25.06 5.27
N ASN A 333 -11.34 25.04 4.45
CA ASN A 333 -12.75 24.85 4.83
C ASN A 333 -13.40 23.65 4.10
N GLN A 334 -12.58 22.71 3.64
CA GLN A 334 -13.01 21.53 2.91
C GLN A 334 -12.02 20.40 3.13
N THR A 335 -12.52 19.17 3.03
CA THR A 335 -11.67 17.99 2.91
C THR A 335 -11.62 17.57 1.45
N VAL A 336 -10.42 17.30 0.96
CA VAL A 336 -10.22 16.71 -0.37
C VAL A 336 -9.56 15.36 -0.20
N PHE A 337 -10.23 14.32 -0.71
CA PHE A 337 -9.69 12.98 -0.78
C PHE A 337 -9.10 12.77 -2.18
N THR A 338 -7.79 12.77 -2.31
CA THR A 338 -7.11 12.74 -3.62
C THR A 338 -6.46 11.39 -3.83
N ASN A 339 -6.91 10.63 -4.81
CA ASN A 339 -6.32 9.35 -5.23
C ASN A 339 -5.32 9.62 -6.35
N LEU A 340 -4.05 9.31 -6.12
CA LEU A 340 -2.97 9.25 -7.12
C LEU A 340 -2.76 7.78 -7.50
N PHE A 341 -3.03 7.43 -8.75
CA PHE A 341 -2.96 6.05 -9.21
C PHE A 341 -1.52 5.53 -9.25
N PRO A 342 -1.30 4.23 -8.97
CA PRO A 342 -2.32 3.21 -8.74
C PRO A 342 -2.77 3.07 -7.28
N SER A 343 -2.03 3.60 -6.31
CA SER A 343 -2.15 3.09 -4.93
C SER A 343 -1.97 4.11 -3.81
N LEU A 344 -1.94 5.40 -4.11
CA LEU A 344 -1.74 6.44 -3.12
C LEU A 344 -3.00 7.29 -2.96
N GLN A 345 -3.46 7.48 -1.74
CA GLN A 345 -4.41 8.51 -1.41
C GLN A 345 -3.73 9.59 -0.55
N ILE A 346 -3.86 10.86 -0.92
CA ILE A 346 -3.50 12.00 -0.10
C ILE A 346 -4.77 12.77 0.24
N ASN A 347 -5.06 12.82 1.53
CA ASN A 347 -6.23 13.48 2.06
C ASN A 347 -5.80 14.74 2.79
N VAL A 348 -6.40 15.86 2.43
CA VAL A 348 -6.13 17.13 3.10
C VAL A 348 -7.43 17.67 3.66
N THR A 349 -7.44 17.91 4.97
CA THR A 349 -8.60 18.41 5.72
C THR A 349 -8.28 19.77 6.31
N PHE A 350 -9.25 20.30 7.05
CA PHE A 350 -9.28 21.56 7.78
C PHE A 350 -7.96 21.95 8.50
N ASP A 351 -7.32 20.97 9.13
CA ASP A 351 -6.30 21.14 10.17
C ASP A 351 -5.16 20.11 10.11
N CYS A 352 -5.26 19.10 9.25
CA CYS A 352 -4.25 18.08 9.06
C CYS A 352 -4.23 17.52 7.63
N LEU A 353 -3.25 16.69 7.36
CA LEU A 353 -3.07 15.94 6.12
C LEU A 353 -2.75 14.51 6.51
N TRP A 354 -3.28 13.52 5.79
CA TRP A 354 -2.76 12.16 5.88
C TRP A 354 -2.62 11.57 4.49
N TRP A 355 -1.65 10.68 4.35
CA TRP A 355 -1.49 9.88 3.15
C TRP A 355 -1.63 8.41 3.49
N MET A 356 -2.12 7.63 2.53
CA MET A 356 -2.32 6.20 2.63
C MET A 356 -1.85 5.54 1.34
N SER A 357 -0.94 4.59 1.46
CA SER A 357 -0.39 3.83 0.34
C SER A 357 -0.77 2.37 0.46
N THR A 358 -1.45 1.82 -0.55
CA THR A 358 -1.87 0.42 -0.60
C THR A 358 -0.91 -0.39 -1.48
N MET A 359 0.03 -1.09 -0.88
CA MET A 359 0.99 -1.92 -1.61
C MET A 359 0.52 -3.38 -1.68
N PRO A 360 0.37 -3.97 -2.87
CA PRO A 360 0.09 -5.40 -2.94
C PRO A 360 1.25 -6.24 -2.41
N THR A 361 0.92 -7.28 -1.64
CA THR A 361 1.88 -8.31 -1.18
C THR A 361 1.62 -9.67 -1.82
N SER A 362 0.39 -9.91 -2.29
CA SER A 362 0.00 -11.02 -3.17
C SER A 362 -1.25 -10.66 -3.97
N GLU A 363 -1.77 -11.60 -4.75
CA GLU A 363 -3.07 -11.49 -5.43
C GLU A 363 -4.26 -11.33 -4.46
N THR A 364 -4.12 -11.70 -3.18
CA THR A 364 -5.20 -11.65 -2.18
C THR A 364 -4.79 -10.99 -0.86
N THR A 365 -3.62 -10.37 -0.81
CA THR A 365 -3.12 -9.67 0.39
C THR A 365 -2.46 -8.36 0.02
N SER A 366 -2.59 -7.37 0.91
CA SER A 366 -2.06 -6.03 0.74
C SER A 366 -1.48 -5.50 2.05
N ARG A 367 -0.58 -4.53 1.93
CA ARG A 367 -0.07 -3.72 3.04
C ARG A 367 -0.48 -2.28 2.85
N ILE A 368 -1.11 -1.70 3.86
CA ILE A 368 -1.46 -0.29 3.90
C ILE A 368 -0.43 0.43 4.78
N GLU A 369 0.23 1.44 4.23
CA GLU A 369 1.10 2.34 4.99
C GLU A 369 0.44 3.72 5.05
N MET A 370 0.36 4.29 6.25
CA MET A 370 -0.20 5.61 6.47
C MET A 370 0.80 6.53 7.14
N GLY A 371 0.76 7.81 6.77
CA GLY A 371 1.46 8.87 7.50
C GLY A 371 0.51 10.00 7.88
N PHE A 372 0.61 10.43 9.14
CA PHE A 372 -0.24 11.46 9.73
C PHE A 372 0.55 12.74 9.84
N CYS A 373 0.03 13.81 9.25
CA CYS A 373 0.76 15.06 9.07
C CYS A 373 -0.04 16.25 9.60
N PHE A 374 0.65 17.18 10.24
CA PHE A 374 0.06 18.43 10.75
C PHE A 374 0.93 19.62 10.36
N PRO A 375 0.38 20.84 10.31
CA PRO A 375 1.19 22.03 10.09
C PRO A 375 2.31 22.13 11.14
N ALA A 376 3.51 22.54 10.73
CA ALA A 376 4.66 22.65 11.63
C ALA A 376 4.41 23.60 12.84
N ALA A 377 3.53 24.58 12.70
CA ALA A 377 3.10 25.44 13.80
C ALA A 377 2.22 24.69 14.81
N THR A 378 1.29 23.87 14.32
CA THR A 378 0.38 23.05 15.13
C THR A 378 1.13 22.04 16.00
N THR A 379 2.20 21.43 15.47
CA THR A 379 3.00 20.44 16.23
C THR A 379 3.78 21.04 17.40
N LYS A 380 3.86 22.38 17.51
CA LYS A 380 4.57 23.10 18.57
C LYS A 380 3.65 23.57 19.70
N LEU A 381 2.34 23.34 19.59
CA LEU A 381 1.38 23.72 20.63
C LEU A 381 1.52 22.77 21.82
N ASP A 382 1.44 23.31 23.05
CA ASP A 382 1.51 22.50 24.28
C ASP A 382 0.35 21.49 24.38
N THR A 383 -0.80 21.81 23.77
CA THR A 383 -1.98 20.93 23.71
C THR A 383 -1.90 19.89 22.60
N PHE A 384 -0.90 19.94 21.71
CA PHE A 384 -0.83 19.04 20.57
C PHE A 384 -0.70 17.56 20.94
N PRO A 385 0.15 17.14 21.91
CA PRO A 385 0.29 15.73 22.25
C PRO A 385 -1.02 15.06 22.68
N SER A 386 -1.82 15.70 23.54
CA SER A 386 -3.11 15.16 24.01
C SER A 386 -4.19 15.17 22.93
N ARG A 387 -4.08 16.07 21.94
CA ARG A 387 -4.98 16.10 20.78
C ARG A 387 -4.61 15.02 19.77
N LEU A 388 -3.31 14.79 19.53
CA LEU A 388 -2.83 13.82 18.56
C LEU A 388 -3.39 12.42 18.80
N GLU A 389 -3.45 11.98 20.05
CA GLU A 389 -3.98 10.65 20.41
C GLU A 389 -5.42 10.43 19.91
N ARG A 390 -6.28 11.46 19.97
CA ARG A 390 -7.67 11.39 19.50
C ARG A 390 -7.75 11.24 17.99
N TYR A 391 -6.91 11.95 17.24
CA TYR A 391 -6.82 11.80 15.78
C TYR A 391 -6.31 10.40 15.41
N LEU A 392 -5.23 9.93 16.05
CA LEU A 392 -4.67 8.60 15.79
C LEU A 392 -5.66 7.49 16.09
N HIS A 393 -6.41 7.60 17.20
CA HIS A 393 -7.49 6.67 17.54
C HIS A 393 -8.59 6.67 16.46
N ARG A 394 -9.04 7.84 16.00
CA ARG A 394 -10.10 7.91 14.99
C ARG A 394 -9.67 7.39 13.62
N TRP A 395 -8.47 7.72 13.17
CA TRP A 395 -7.91 7.11 11.96
C TRP A 395 -7.83 5.59 12.08
N HIS A 396 -7.46 5.08 13.26
CA HIS A 396 -7.45 3.65 13.49
C HIS A 396 -8.81 3.00 13.30
N VAL A 397 -9.84 3.55 13.94
CA VAL A 397 -11.20 3.03 13.87
C VAL A 397 -11.69 3.01 12.43
N ALA A 398 -11.63 4.15 11.73
CA ALA A 398 -12.11 4.24 10.35
C ALA A 398 -11.39 3.26 9.42
N VAL A 399 -10.05 3.20 9.48
CA VAL A 399 -9.27 2.30 8.62
C VAL A 399 -9.54 0.82 8.95
N THR A 400 -9.83 0.50 10.22
CA THR A 400 -10.17 -0.88 10.59
C THR A 400 -11.53 -1.28 10.02
N GLU A 401 -12.52 -0.39 10.07
CA GLU A 401 -13.84 -0.61 9.46
C GLU A 401 -13.73 -0.83 7.93
N ASP A 402 -12.89 -0.03 7.25
CA ASP A 402 -12.59 -0.17 5.82
C ASP A 402 -11.88 -1.49 5.49
N ASN A 403 -10.91 -1.89 6.32
CA ASN A 403 -10.19 -3.14 6.15
C ASN A 403 -11.13 -4.33 6.32
N ASP A 404 -12.00 -4.31 7.33
CA ASP A 404 -12.94 -5.39 7.61
C ASP A 404 -13.92 -5.60 6.44
N ILE A 405 -14.47 -4.52 5.88
CA ILE A 405 -15.36 -4.64 4.72
C ILE A 405 -14.63 -5.10 3.46
N SER A 406 -13.38 -4.66 3.24
CA SER A 406 -12.55 -5.09 2.11
C SER A 406 -12.20 -6.59 2.21
N CYS A 407 -11.90 -7.08 3.41
CA CYS A 407 -11.67 -8.51 3.66
C CYS A 407 -12.95 -9.32 3.41
N ASN A 408 -14.10 -8.79 3.81
CA ASN A 408 -15.38 -9.43 3.53
C ASN A 408 -15.67 -9.49 2.01
N GLN A 409 -15.39 -8.42 1.27
CA GLN A 409 -15.50 -8.39 -0.19
C GLN A 409 -14.58 -9.43 -0.85
N GLN A 410 -13.33 -9.55 -0.39
CA GLN A 410 -12.41 -10.58 -0.89
C GLN A 410 -12.96 -12.01 -0.71
N ARG A 411 -13.57 -12.30 0.44
CA ARG A 411 -14.19 -13.61 0.67
C ARG A 411 -15.38 -13.84 -0.26
N GLY A 412 -16.18 -12.80 -0.51
CA GLY A 412 -17.32 -12.85 -1.42
C GLY A 412 -16.92 -13.09 -2.87
N VAL A 413 -15.89 -12.39 -3.36
CA VAL A 413 -15.44 -12.50 -4.75
C VAL A 413 -14.81 -13.86 -5.09
N GLN A 414 -14.31 -14.57 -4.07
CA GLN A 414 -13.79 -15.93 -4.20
C GLN A 414 -14.89 -17.00 -4.18
N SER A 415 -16.16 -16.62 -4.08
CA SER A 415 -17.26 -17.57 -4.23
C SER A 415 -17.33 -18.08 -5.67
N VAL A 416 -17.62 -19.37 -5.85
CA VAL A 416 -17.94 -19.94 -7.17
C VAL A 416 -19.23 -19.36 -7.78
N PHE A 417 -20.04 -18.68 -6.96
CA PHE A 417 -21.23 -17.95 -7.37
C PHE A 417 -20.96 -16.47 -7.62
N SER A 418 -19.69 -16.03 -7.52
CA SER A 418 -19.35 -14.64 -7.83
C SER A 418 -19.45 -14.44 -9.34
N GLU A 419 -20.45 -13.66 -9.74
CA GLU A 419 -20.62 -13.22 -11.11
C GLU A 419 -20.42 -11.70 -11.18
N ALA A 420 -19.87 -11.20 -12.29
CA ALA A 420 -19.65 -9.77 -12.50
C ALA A 420 -20.97 -9.06 -12.80
N TRP A 421 -21.73 -8.68 -11.77
CA TRP A 421 -22.97 -7.93 -11.93
C TRP A 421 -23.11 -6.83 -10.89
N ALA A 422 -22.55 -5.65 -11.16
CA ALA A 422 -22.98 -4.47 -10.45
C ALA A 422 -22.93 -3.24 -11.37
N ILE A 423 -24.10 -2.65 -11.63
CA ILE A 423 -24.19 -1.29 -12.16
C ILE A 423 -23.66 -0.36 -11.08
N LEU A 424 -22.66 0.44 -11.40
CA LEU A 424 -22.03 1.33 -10.44
C LEU A 424 -22.93 2.54 -10.16
N SER A 425 -23.16 2.81 -8.88
CA SER A 425 -23.87 4.00 -8.44
C SER A 425 -23.12 5.26 -8.87
N ALA A 426 -23.83 6.35 -9.16
CA ALA A 426 -23.22 7.66 -9.45
C ALA A 426 -22.29 8.19 -8.33
N ARG A 427 -22.39 7.62 -7.12
CA ARG A 427 -21.51 7.92 -5.98
C ARG A 427 -20.23 7.08 -5.93
N VAL A 428 -20.08 6.12 -6.85
CA VAL A 428 -18.95 5.19 -6.92
C VAL A 428 -18.04 5.58 -8.07
N ARG A 429 -16.79 5.99 -7.78
CA ARG A 429 -15.81 6.40 -8.81
C ARG A 429 -14.77 5.33 -9.15
N ASN A 430 -14.99 4.11 -8.70
CA ASN A 430 -14.17 2.93 -9.05
C ASN A 430 -13.91 2.79 -10.56
N PRO A 431 -14.79 3.18 -11.51
CA PRO A 431 -14.53 2.98 -12.94
C PRO A 431 -13.27 3.63 -13.47
N GLN A 432 -12.80 4.75 -12.93
CA GLN A 432 -11.54 5.32 -13.43
C GLN A 432 -10.34 4.45 -13.05
N LEU A 433 -10.31 3.97 -11.80
CA LEU A 433 -9.32 2.97 -11.37
C LEU A 433 -9.45 1.69 -12.17
N GLN A 434 -10.67 1.15 -12.31
CA GLN A 434 -10.91 -0.11 -13.00
C GLN A 434 -10.60 0.00 -14.51
N GLN A 435 -10.93 1.12 -15.14
CA GLN A 435 -10.50 1.42 -16.51
C GLN A 435 -8.98 1.53 -16.61
N LEU A 436 -8.30 2.15 -15.65
CA LEU A 436 -6.84 2.16 -15.60
C LEU A 436 -6.26 0.74 -15.48
N VAL A 437 -6.84 -0.10 -14.60
CA VAL A 437 -6.45 -1.50 -14.43
C VAL A 437 -6.62 -2.27 -15.74
N VAL A 438 -7.72 -2.06 -16.46
CA VAL A 438 -7.95 -2.67 -17.78
C VAL A 438 -6.95 -2.12 -18.81
N VAL A 439 -6.91 -0.80 -19.02
CA VAL A 439 -6.09 -0.16 -20.07
C VAL A 439 -4.61 -0.46 -19.87
N LYS A 440 -4.07 -0.29 -18.66
CA LYS A 440 -2.66 -0.59 -18.35
C LYS A 440 -2.42 -2.09 -18.28
N GLY A 441 -3.38 -2.89 -17.80
CA GLY A 441 -3.31 -4.35 -17.80
C GLY A 441 -3.22 -4.94 -19.21
N PHE A 442 -3.89 -4.35 -20.20
CA PHE A 442 -3.86 -4.81 -21.60
C PHE A 442 -2.78 -4.15 -22.47
N GLY A 443 -2.21 -3.01 -22.06
CA GLY A 443 -1.20 -2.26 -22.82
C GLY A 443 0.07 -3.08 -23.16
N GLN A 444 0.80 -2.69 -24.20
CA GLN A 444 2.09 -3.33 -24.51
C GLN A 444 3.10 -3.08 -23.37
N PRO A 445 3.93 -4.07 -23.01
CA PRO A 445 4.95 -3.87 -21.98
C PRO A 445 5.87 -2.71 -22.40
N ALA A 446 6.19 -1.84 -21.44
CA ALA A 446 7.23 -0.84 -21.66
C ALA A 446 8.50 -1.62 -22.03
N ARG A 447 8.99 -1.45 -23.26
CA ARG A 447 10.25 -2.06 -23.66
C ARG A 447 11.32 -1.47 -22.74
N CYS A 448 11.83 -2.27 -21.80
CA CYS A 448 13.13 -2.03 -21.20
C CYS A 448 14.11 -1.96 -22.38
N GLN A 449 14.49 -0.75 -22.79
CA GLN A 449 15.65 -0.60 -23.66
C GLN A 449 16.79 -1.27 -22.90
N GLY A 450 17.35 -2.33 -23.49
CA GLY A 450 18.30 -3.20 -22.84
C GLY A 450 19.37 -2.39 -22.13
N LEU A 451 19.70 -2.82 -20.91
CA LEU A 451 20.86 -2.36 -20.15
C LEU A 451 22.00 -2.09 -21.15
N PRO A 452 22.59 -0.87 -21.20
CA PRO A 452 23.80 -0.68 -21.97
C PRO A 452 24.84 -1.60 -21.34
N GLY A 453 25.07 -2.73 -22.01
CA GLY A 453 26.12 -3.67 -21.66
C GLY A 453 27.41 -2.88 -21.54
N HIS A 454 28.15 -3.16 -20.46
CA HIS A 454 29.53 -2.71 -20.29
C HIS A 454 30.25 -2.74 -21.63
N ARG A 455 30.56 -1.56 -22.17
CA ARG A 455 31.52 -1.44 -23.27
C ARG A 455 32.81 -2.06 -22.73
N ARG A 456 33.12 -3.29 -23.15
CA ARG A 456 34.48 -3.83 -23.03
C ARG A 456 35.38 -2.86 -23.77
N SER A 457 36.30 -2.23 -23.05
CA SER A 457 37.41 -1.51 -23.69
C SER A 457 38.18 -2.50 -24.57
N PRO A 458 38.54 -2.15 -25.82
CA PRO A 458 39.41 -3.00 -26.61
C PRO A 458 40.81 -2.93 -25.99
N GLN A 459 41.24 -4.02 -25.36
CA GLN A 459 42.64 -4.21 -25.00
C GLN A 459 43.44 -4.54 -26.25
N HIS A 460 44.54 -3.80 -26.37
CA HIS A 460 45.71 -3.97 -27.22
C HIS A 460 45.98 -5.39 -27.75
N ARG A 461 46.24 -5.47 -29.06
CA ARG A 461 47.35 -6.23 -29.61
C ARG A 461 48.48 -5.26 -29.97
#